data_AF-A0A919KBS3-F1
#
_entry.id   AF-A0A919KBS3-F1
#
_cell.length_a   1.000
_cell.length_b   1.000
_cell.length_c   1.000
_cell.angle_alpha   90.00
_cell.angle_beta   90.00
_cell.angle_gamma   90.00
#
_symmetry.space_group_name_H-M   'P 1'
#
loop_
_entity.id
_entity.type
_entity.pdbx_description
1 polymer ?
#
loop_
_entity_poly.entity_id
_entity_poly.type
_entity_poly.pdbx_seq_one_letter_code
_entity_poly.pdbx_strand_id
1 'polypeptide(L)'
;MDLTLMIGPADRGQKLRMAEVAQDLAAVLGFDFGPSPGTEDLHGGTEVAQARLQWESGDNEPWNSHPILLDFAVTEPPELPYAHALFDRLESLRRYRLVLLVDHACARSTHFPCASW
;
A
#
# COMPACT_ATOMS: atom_id res chain seq x y z
N MET A 1 10.44 -9.35 8.26
CA MET A 1 10.63 -8.32 7.24
C MET A 1 9.30 -7.63 7.12
N ASP A 2 9.28 -6.34 7.41
CA ASP A 2 8.05 -5.57 7.40
C ASP A 2 7.89 -4.92 6.02
N LEU A 3 6.76 -5.18 5.37
CA LEU A 3 6.47 -4.67 4.03
C LEU A 3 5.26 -3.75 4.10
N THR A 4 5.47 -2.51 3.67
CA THR A 4 4.42 -1.49 3.63
C THR A 4 4.43 -0.81 2.28
N LEU A 5 3.26 -0.63 1.68
CA LEU A 5 3.04 0.27 0.57
C LEU A 5 2.31 1.52 1.06
N MET A 6 2.95 2.67 0.94
CA MET A 6 2.30 3.96 1.12
C MET A 6 1.67 4.40 -0.19
N ILE A 7 0.40 4.78 -0.14
CA ILE A 7 -0.42 5.06 -1.32
C ILE A 7 -0.92 6.50 -1.23
N GLY A 8 -0.54 7.29 -2.24
CA GLY A 8 -0.96 8.67 -2.46
C GLY A 8 -1.65 8.83 -3.81
N PRO A 9 -2.43 9.90 -4.02
CA PRO A 9 -3.01 10.17 -5.33
C PRO A 9 -1.94 10.56 -6.35
N ALA A 10 -2.05 10.07 -7.59
CA ALA A 10 -1.19 10.48 -8.71
C ALA A 10 -1.25 12.00 -8.93
N ASP A 11 -2.45 12.58 -8.86
CA ASP A 11 -2.70 14.01 -9.04
C ASP A 11 -2.93 14.72 -7.70
N ARG A 12 -2.25 15.85 -7.45
CA ARG A 12 -2.30 16.58 -6.16
C ARG A 12 -3.70 17.11 -5.78
N GLY A 13 -4.61 17.23 -6.74
CA GLY A 13 -6.00 17.65 -6.50
C GLY A 13 -6.98 16.50 -6.26
N GLN A 14 -6.56 15.26 -6.48
CA GLN A 14 -7.43 14.10 -6.33
C GLN A 14 -7.46 13.65 -4.88
N LYS A 15 -8.66 13.41 -4.35
CA LYS A 15 -8.84 12.75 -3.04
C LYS A 15 -8.99 11.26 -3.26
N LEU A 16 -8.22 10.46 -2.54
CA LEU A 16 -8.42 9.02 -2.48
C LEU A 16 -9.56 8.70 -1.51
N ARG A 17 -10.37 7.70 -1.87
CA ARG A 17 -11.37 7.11 -0.98
C ARG A 17 -10.93 5.70 -0.65
N MET A 18 -10.97 5.34 0.64
CA MET A 18 -10.52 4.02 1.09
C MET A 18 -11.21 2.88 0.34
N ALA A 19 -12.52 3.00 0.09
CA ALA A 19 -13.27 1.99 -0.66
C ALA A 19 -12.78 1.79 -2.11
N GLU A 20 -12.37 2.86 -2.79
CA GLU A 20 -11.83 2.76 -4.15
C GLU A 20 -10.43 2.13 -4.16
N VAL A 21 -9.59 2.51 -3.19
CA VAL A 21 -8.26 1.91 -3.03
C VAL A 21 -8.38 0.43 -2.67
N ALA A 22 -9.28 0.06 -1.77
CA ALA A 22 -9.56 -1.33 -1.43
C ALA A 22 -10.02 -2.15 -2.64
N GLN A 23 -10.87 -1.58 -3.51
CA GLN A 23 -11.34 -2.25 -4.72
C GLN A 23 -10.20 -2.48 -5.74
N ASP A 24 -9.39 -1.46 -6.00
CA ASP A 24 -8.23 -1.57 -6.90
C ASP A 24 -7.22 -2.58 -6.34
N LEU A 25 -6.97 -2.56 -5.02
CA LEU A 25 -6.11 -3.52 -4.33
C LEU A 25 -6.67 -4.94 -4.39
N ALA A 26 -7.98 -5.13 -4.24
CA ALA A 26 -8.60 -6.44 -4.34
C ALA A 26 -8.40 -7.06 -5.73
N ALA A 27 -8.52 -6.25 -6.78
CA ALA A 27 -8.26 -6.69 -8.15
C ALA A 27 -6.78 -7.09 -8.37
N VAL A 28 -5.84 -6.39 -7.73
CA VAL A 28 -4.40 -6.65 -7.86
C VAL A 28 -3.96 -7.84 -7.01
N LEU A 29 -4.46 -7.96 -5.79
CA LEU A 29 -4.08 -8.97 -4.80
C LEU A 29 -4.88 -10.29 -4.94
N GLY A 30 -6.06 -10.24 -5.57
CA GLY A 30 -6.90 -11.41 -5.79
C GLY A 30 -7.74 -11.81 -4.57
N PHE A 31 -7.94 -10.90 -3.60
CA PHE A 31 -8.83 -11.10 -2.46
C PHE A 31 -9.46 -9.79 -2.01
N ASP A 32 -10.64 -9.87 -1.41
CA ASP A 32 -11.36 -8.70 -0.92
C ASP A 32 -10.88 -8.25 0.46
N PHE A 33 -11.05 -6.96 0.73
CA PHE A 33 -10.83 -6.36 2.04
C PHE A 33 -12.17 -6.19 2.77
N GLY A 34 -12.21 -6.59 4.04
CA GLY A 34 -13.35 -6.42 4.93
C GLY A 34 -12.99 -5.65 6.20
N PRO A 35 -13.96 -5.07 6.90
CA PRO A 35 -13.71 -4.36 8.14
C PRO A 35 -13.17 -5.29 9.23
N SER A 36 -12.24 -4.77 10.04
CA SER A 36 -11.78 -5.48 11.24
C SER A 36 -12.63 -5.10 12.46
N PRO A 37 -13.02 -6.05 13.33
CA PRO A 37 -13.77 -5.73 14.54
C PRO A 37 -13.01 -4.77 15.45
N GLY A 38 -13.60 -3.59 15.70
CA GLY A 38 -13.07 -2.62 16.68
C GLY A 38 -11.99 -1.68 16.14
N THR A 39 -11.68 -1.71 14.84
CA THR A 39 -10.80 -0.70 14.20
C THR A 39 -11.45 -0.16 12.91
N GLU A 40 -10.91 0.94 12.39
CA GLU A 40 -11.30 1.48 11.07
C GLU A 40 -10.53 0.83 9.92
N ASP A 41 -9.68 -0.15 10.22
CA ASP A 41 -8.85 -0.82 9.23
C ASP A 41 -9.65 -1.84 8.42
N LEU A 42 -9.18 -2.07 7.21
CA LEU A 42 -9.64 -3.18 6.39
C LEU A 42 -8.58 -4.28 6.35
N HIS A 43 -9.01 -5.53 6.48
CA HIS A 43 -8.15 -6.70 6.42
C HIS A 43 -8.61 -7.61 5.28
N GLY A 44 -7.66 -8.22 4.60
CA GLY A 44 -7.90 -9.18 3.54
C GLY A 44 -6.77 -10.19 3.47
N GLY A 45 -7.04 -11.36 2.90
CA GLY A 45 -6.00 -12.34 2.72
C GLY A 45 -6.47 -13.69 2.21
N THR A 46 -5.48 -14.51 1.94
CA THR A 46 -5.58 -15.91 1.52
C THR A 46 -4.60 -16.73 2.35
N GLU A 47 -4.49 -18.02 2.10
CA GLU A 47 -3.48 -18.87 2.75
C GLU A 47 -2.03 -18.43 2.45
N VAL A 48 -1.81 -17.70 1.34
CA VAL A 48 -0.47 -17.32 0.87
C VAL A 48 -0.08 -15.87 1.19
N ALA A 49 -1.06 -15.00 1.47
CA ALA A 49 -0.81 -13.58 1.72
C ALA A 49 -1.87 -12.99 2.62
N GLN A 50 -1.48 -12.08 3.51
CA GLN A 50 -2.36 -11.33 4.39
C GLN A 50 -2.03 -9.84 4.24
N ALA A 51 -3.04 -8.98 4.30
CA ALA A 51 -2.87 -7.55 4.18
C ALA A 51 -3.82 -6.78 5.10
N ARG A 52 -3.31 -5.66 5.61
CA ARG A 52 -4.04 -4.66 6.39
C ARG A 52 -3.93 -3.32 5.68
N LEU A 53 -5.08 -2.71 5.43
CA LEU A 53 -5.22 -1.40 4.81
C LEU A 53 -5.73 -0.42 5.85
N GLN A 54 -4.98 0.66 6.09
CA GLN A 54 -5.29 1.66 7.11
C GLN A 54 -5.10 3.07 6.58
N TRP A 55 -5.81 4.02 7.20
CA TRP A 55 -5.63 5.44 6.95
C TRP A 55 -4.73 6.02 8.02
N GLU A 56 -3.63 6.65 7.63
CA GLU A 56 -2.74 7.38 8.52
C GLU A 56 -2.96 8.88 8.33
N SER A 57 -3.40 9.56 9.39
CA SER A 57 -3.59 11.00 9.38
C SER A 57 -2.31 11.70 9.85
N GLY A 58 -1.67 12.45 8.95
CA GLY A 58 -0.53 13.29 9.32
C GLY A 58 -0.34 14.45 8.34
N ASP A 59 -0.10 15.64 8.87
CA ASP A 59 0.09 16.85 8.06
C ASP A 59 1.51 16.97 7.48
N ASN A 60 2.46 16.20 8.05
CA ASN A 60 3.84 16.14 7.59
C ASN A 60 4.03 15.10 6.48
N GLU A 61 5.00 15.33 5.61
CA GLU A 61 5.48 14.30 4.69
C GLU A 61 6.10 13.14 5.48
N PRO A 62 5.91 11.87 5.05
CA PRO A 62 5.21 11.44 3.83
C PRO A 62 3.69 11.27 3.95
N TRP A 63 3.13 11.35 5.16
CA TRP A 63 1.72 11.02 5.46
C TRP A 63 0.71 11.91 4.75
N ASN A 64 1.05 13.18 4.56
CA ASN A 64 0.21 14.12 3.83
C ASN A 64 0.07 13.72 2.34
N SER A 65 1.16 13.27 1.72
CA SER A 65 1.14 12.86 0.30
C SER A 65 0.72 11.40 0.10
N HIS A 66 0.89 10.54 1.11
CA HIS A 66 0.53 9.11 1.07
C HIS A 66 -0.22 8.68 2.34
N PRO A 67 -1.49 9.09 2.48
CA PRO A 67 -2.25 8.87 3.71
C PRO A 67 -2.77 7.43 3.88
N ILE A 68 -2.60 6.55 2.89
CA ILE A 68 -3.11 5.18 2.97
C ILE A 68 -1.92 4.22 3.04
N LEU A 69 -1.94 3.33 4.04
CA LEU A 69 -0.91 2.32 4.24
C LEU A 69 -1.48 0.93 3.99
N LEU A 70 -0.78 0.16 3.18
CA LEU A 70 -1.01 -1.26 2.98
C LEU A 70 0.16 -2.03 3.58
N ASP A 71 -0.05 -2.57 4.77
CA ASP A 71 0.88 -3.51 5.38
C ASP A 71 0.53 -4.92 4.90
N PHE A 72 1.52 -5.71 4.50
CA PHE A 72 1.27 -7.05 4.00
C PHE A 72 2.38 -8.03 4.36
N ALA A 73 1.99 -9.30 4.47
CA ALA A 73 2.89 -10.42 4.69
C ALA A 73 2.55 -11.54 3.70
N VAL A 74 3.56 -12.29 3.27
CA VAL A 74 3.39 -13.52 2.51
C VAL A 74 3.84 -14.70 3.34
N THR A 75 3.15 -15.83 3.19
CA THR A 75 3.38 -17.03 4.00
C THR A 75 4.63 -17.80 3.55
N GLU A 76 4.98 -17.71 2.26
CA GLU A 76 6.13 -18.40 1.68
C GLU A 76 7.11 -17.40 1.03
N PRO A 77 8.42 -17.48 1.33
CA PRO A 77 9.44 -16.70 0.65
C PRO A 77 9.53 -17.00 -0.86
N PRO A 78 10.02 -16.07 -1.70
CA PRO A 78 10.65 -14.81 -1.30
C PRO A 78 9.67 -13.61 -1.28
N GLU A 79 9.74 -12.86 -0.18
CA GLU A 79 8.88 -11.71 0.12
C GLU A 79 9.13 -10.52 -0.81
N LEU A 80 10.41 -10.23 -1.09
CA LEU A 80 10.81 -9.08 -1.90
C LEU A 80 10.28 -9.16 -3.34
N PRO A 81 10.48 -10.26 -4.11
CA PRO A 81 9.91 -10.37 -5.45
C PRO A 81 8.38 -10.18 -5.48
N TYR A 82 7.66 -10.67 -4.46
CA TYR A 82 6.23 -10.43 -4.35
C TYR A 82 5.91 -8.95 -4.14
N ALA A 83 6.61 -8.27 -3.22
CA ALA A 83 6.45 -6.84 -2.97
C ALA A 83 6.74 -5.99 -4.22
N HIS A 84 7.81 -6.32 -4.95
CA HIS A 84 8.16 -5.66 -6.21
C HIS A 84 7.09 -5.86 -7.29
N ALA A 85 6.58 -7.09 -7.46
CA ALA A 85 5.52 -7.37 -8.42
C ALA A 85 4.18 -6.71 -8.03
N LEU A 86 3.88 -6.59 -6.73
CA LEU A 86 2.72 -5.83 -6.25
C LEU A 86 2.86 -4.34 -6.58
N PHE A 87 4.03 -3.76 -6.32
CA PHE A 87 4.32 -2.37 -6.68
C PHE A 87 4.12 -2.11 -8.17
N ASP A 88 4.67 -2.98 -9.04
CA ASP A 88 4.54 -2.82 -10.50
C ASP A 88 3.09 -2.88 -10.98
N ARG A 89 2.30 -3.82 -10.41
CA ARG A 89 0.87 -3.94 -10.73
C ARG A 89 0.10 -2.68 -10.33
N LEU A 90 0.35 -2.14 -9.13
CA LEU A 90 -0.30 -0.90 -8.68
C LEU A 90 0.17 0.33 -9.46
N GLU A 91 1.46 0.42 -9.78
CA GLU A 91 2.02 1.49 -10.60
C GLU A 91 1.37 1.51 -11.99
N SER A 92 1.09 0.33 -12.56
CA SER A 92 0.45 0.20 -13.86
C SER A 92 -0.96 0.79 -13.93
N LEU A 93 -1.63 0.97 -12.78
CA LEU A 93 -2.92 1.64 -12.72
C LEU A 93 -2.81 3.14 -13.00
N ARG A 94 -1.63 3.74 -12.83
CA ARG A 94 -1.33 5.17 -13.06
C ARG A 94 -2.19 6.15 -12.22
N ARG A 95 -2.91 5.64 -11.22
CA ARG A 95 -3.76 6.40 -10.29
C ARG A 95 -3.05 6.79 -9.01
N TYR A 96 -1.92 6.17 -8.72
CA TYR A 96 -1.26 6.26 -7.42
C TYR A 96 0.18 6.73 -7.52
N ARG A 97 0.59 7.51 -6.52
CA ARG A 97 1.97 7.62 -6.07
C ARG A 97 2.20 6.54 -5.02
N LEU A 98 3.30 5.82 -5.14
CA LEU A 98 3.58 4.65 -4.34
C LEU A 98 4.96 4.80 -3.71
N VAL A 99 5.07 4.42 -2.44
CA VAL A 99 6.36 4.20 -1.77
C VAL A 99 6.33 2.80 -1.17
N LEU A 100 7.22 1.93 -1.62
CA LEU A 100 7.45 0.62 -1.01
C LEU A 100 8.50 0.77 0.08
N LEU A 101 8.11 0.42 1.30
CA LEU A 101 8.99 0.32 2.46
C LEU A 101 9.29 -1.15 2.75
N VAL A 102 10.58 -1.42 3.01
CA VAL A 102 11.08 -2.70 3.52
C VAL A 102 11.79 -2.38 4.83
N ASP A 103 11.29 -2.95 5.93
CA ASP A 103 11.79 -2.67 7.29
C ASP A 103 11.86 -1.15 7.57
N HIS A 104 10.80 -0.43 7.16
CA HIS A 104 10.64 1.04 7.24
C HIS A 104 11.61 1.90 6.37
N ALA A 105 12.46 1.28 5.56
CA ALA A 105 13.31 1.98 4.61
C ALA A 105 12.68 2.01 3.21
N CYS A 106 12.76 3.16 2.53
CA CYS A 106 12.32 3.25 1.13
C CYS A 106 13.15 2.33 0.24
N ALA A 107 12.49 1.32 -0.34
CA ALA A 107 13.05 0.43 -1.33
C ALA A 107 12.73 0.91 -2.76
N ARG A 108 11.51 1.41 -2.99
CA ARG A 108 11.05 1.97 -4.27
C ARG A 108 10.06 3.11 -4.06
N SER A 109 10.04 4.06 -4.98
CA SER A 109 9.07 5.16 -4.94
C SER A 109 8.80 5.71 -6.34
N THR A 110 7.54 6.04 -6.62
CA THR A 110 7.13 6.80 -7.82
C THR A 110 6.99 8.30 -7.55
N HIS A 111 7.06 8.74 -6.29
CA HIS A 111 6.91 10.16 -5.93
C HIS A 111 8.25 10.91 -5.92
N PHE A 112 9.27 10.34 -5.27
CA PHE A 112 10.59 10.94 -5.08
C PHE A 112 11.68 9.86 -4.98
N PRO A 113 12.96 10.16 -5.23
CA PRO A 113 14.04 9.19 -5.09
C PRO A 113 14.16 8.68 -3.64
N CYS A 114 14.31 7.36 -3.43
CA CYS A 114 14.47 6.81 -2.07
C CYS A 114 15.69 7.34 -1.31
N ALA A 115 16.69 7.91 -1.98
CA ALA A 115 17.81 8.59 -1.32
C ALA A 115 17.39 9.88 -0.58
N SER A 116 16.16 10.35 -0.80
CA SER A 116 15.54 11.50 -0.12
C SER A 116 14.48 11.08 0.90
N TRP A 117 14.40 9.78 1.22
CA TRP A 117 13.59 9.24 2.31
C TRP A 117 14.17 9.59 3.68
#